data_AF-A0A258X7E9-F1
#
_entry.id   AF-A0A258X7E9-F1
#
_cell.length_a   1.000
_cell.length_b   1.000
_cell.length_c   1.000
_cell.angle_alpha   90.00
_cell.angle_beta   90.00
_cell.angle_gamma   90.00
#
_symmetry.space_group_name_H-M   'P 1'
#
loop_
_entity.id
_entity.type
_entity.pdbx_description
1 polymer ?
#
loop_
_entity_poly.entity_id
_entity_poly.type
_entity_poly.pdbx_seq_one_letter_code
_entity_poly.pdbx_strand_id
1 'polypeptide(L)'
;MNPRGTEGSQLAPRPRELAQAEPNTFDNSAEAGVRAIIAADRRFDVAQFLAGSKAAYTMILEAFWRGDKDELRQLCDEDVFAGFDSAIDARVAAGETITARVIRIEEARIVAASIEGKTSRITVRFLADIASVTRDADGNVIAGTLDDAVETRDLWTFRRDITAPDPDWLLDETDEA
;
A
#
# COMPACT_ATOMS: atom_id res chain seq x y z
N MET A 1 7.63 -63.57 8.98
CA MET A 1 6.33 -63.19 9.58
C MET A 1 6.63 -62.20 10.70
N ASN A 2 6.27 -60.92 10.54
CA ASN A 2 6.20 -59.95 11.64
C ASN A 2 4.74 -59.88 12.13
N PRO A 3 4.47 -59.57 13.41
CA PRO A 3 4.09 -58.19 13.80
C PRO A 3 4.54 -57.78 15.25
N ARG A 4 5.00 -56.53 15.50
CA ARG A 4 4.36 -55.23 15.91
C ARG A 4 4.14 -54.98 17.43
N GLY A 5 4.56 -53.77 17.87
CA GLY A 5 4.13 -53.00 19.07
C GLY A 5 5.30 -52.21 19.73
N THR A 6 5.56 -50.91 19.44
CA THR A 6 5.14 -49.65 20.16
C THR A 6 5.33 -49.71 21.69
N GLU A 7 5.93 -48.79 22.45
CA GLU A 7 6.29 -47.35 22.46
C GLU A 7 7.63 -47.18 23.22
N GLY A 8 8.33 -46.05 23.35
CA GLY A 8 8.07 -44.65 23.06
C GLY A 8 9.40 -43.90 23.28
N SER A 9 9.68 -42.91 22.44
CA SER A 9 10.80 -42.01 22.68
C SER A 9 10.33 -40.58 22.48
N GLN A 10 10.56 -39.83 23.55
CA GLN A 10 10.08 -38.50 23.84
C GLN A 10 10.66 -37.50 22.83
N LEU A 11 9.81 -37.00 21.93
CA LEU A 11 10.15 -35.85 21.09
C LEU A 11 10.09 -34.61 21.97
N ALA A 12 11.25 -34.14 22.42
CA ALA A 12 11.40 -32.81 22.99
C ALA A 12 10.84 -31.76 22.00
N PRO A 13 10.13 -30.72 22.47
CA PRO A 13 9.78 -29.62 21.59
C PRO A 13 11.08 -28.99 21.10
N ARG A 14 11.26 -28.93 19.78
CA ARG A 14 12.32 -28.10 19.17
C ARG A 14 12.13 -26.70 19.74
N PRO A 15 13.20 -26.00 20.17
CA PRO A 15 13.10 -24.58 20.43
C PRO A 15 12.41 -23.96 19.22
N ARG A 16 11.28 -23.27 19.42
CA ARG A 16 10.77 -22.35 18.41
C ARG A 16 11.98 -21.49 18.06
N GLU A 17 12.53 -21.69 16.87
CA GLU A 17 13.37 -20.70 16.23
C GLU A 17 12.65 -19.39 16.47
N LEU A 18 13.28 -18.57 17.31
CA LEU A 18 12.88 -17.21 17.61
C LEU A 18 12.46 -16.62 16.27
N ALA A 19 11.19 -16.24 16.19
CA ALA A 19 10.59 -15.62 15.03
C ALA A 19 11.65 -14.74 14.38
N GLN A 20 12.06 -15.13 13.17
CA GLN A 20 12.99 -14.36 12.37
C GLN A 20 12.48 -12.92 12.41
N ALA A 21 13.29 -11.99 12.92
CA ALA A 21 12.95 -10.58 12.96
C ALA A 21 12.40 -10.21 11.57
N GLU A 22 11.15 -9.76 11.51
CA GLU A 22 10.54 -9.33 10.26
C GLU A 22 11.52 -8.37 9.57
N PRO A 23 11.96 -8.62 8.32
CA PRO A 23 13.04 -7.86 7.74
C PRO A 23 12.62 -6.40 7.59
N ASN A 24 13.12 -5.55 8.49
CA ASN A 24 13.17 -4.08 8.43
C ASN A 24 11.95 -3.45 7.72
N THR A 25 10.79 -3.44 8.37
CA THR A 25 9.52 -2.86 7.86
C THR A 25 9.60 -1.35 7.58
N PHE A 26 10.64 -0.70 8.09
CA PHE A 26 10.93 0.72 7.89
C PHE A 26 12.43 0.95 7.83
N ASP A 27 12.84 2.06 7.22
CA ASP A 27 14.23 2.48 7.14
C ASP A 27 14.70 3.15 8.41
N ASN A 28 16.03 3.19 8.62
CA ASN A 28 16.62 3.86 9.78
C ASN A 28 16.25 5.34 9.85
N SER A 29 16.04 6.00 8.71
CA SER A 29 15.53 7.37 8.61
C SER A 29 14.14 7.54 9.23
N ALA A 30 13.29 6.51 9.14
CA ALA A 30 11.93 6.52 9.67
C ALA A 30 11.84 6.11 11.14
N GLU A 31 12.87 5.45 11.70
CA GLU A 31 12.80 4.83 13.04
C GLU A 31 12.34 5.82 14.12
N ALA A 32 12.95 7.01 14.18
CA ALA A 32 12.63 8.01 15.20
C ALA A 32 11.16 8.47 15.11
N GLY A 33 10.66 8.67 13.88
CA GLY A 33 9.28 9.06 13.61
C GLY A 33 8.28 7.95 13.97
N VAL A 34 8.57 6.72 13.57
CA VAL A 34 7.74 5.56 13.91
C VAL A 34 7.64 5.39 15.43
N ARG A 35 8.76 5.51 16.15
CA ARG A 35 8.76 5.47 17.63
C ARG A 35 7.94 6.60 18.25
N ALA A 36 7.99 7.80 17.68
CA ALA A 36 7.20 8.94 18.15
C ALA A 36 5.69 8.70 17.96
N ILE A 37 5.28 8.14 16.81
CA ILE A 37 3.89 7.78 16.54
C ILE A 37 3.41 6.71 17.52
N ILE A 38 4.18 5.63 17.74
CA ILE A 38 3.84 4.57 18.71
C ILE A 38 3.67 5.13 20.14
N ALA A 39 4.52 6.09 20.52
CA ALA A 39 4.44 6.72 21.84
C ALA A 39 3.17 7.59 22.00
N ALA A 40 2.72 8.23 20.92
CA ALA A 40 1.54 9.10 20.91
C ALA A 40 0.22 8.35 20.70
N ASP A 41 0.20 7.35 19.83
CA ASP A 41 -0.95 6.48 19.54
C ASP A 41 -0.63 5.02 19.89
N ARG A 42 -1.10 4.57 21.05
CA ARG A 42 -0.93 3.18 21.50
C ARG A 42 -1.70 2.16 20.68
N ARG A 43 -2.62 2.60 19.81
CA ARG A 43 -3.37 1.72 18.90
C ARG A 43 -2.60 1.48 17.59
N PHE A 44 -1.57 2.26 17.32
CA PHE A 44 -0.79 2.14 16.11
C PHE A 44 0.04 0.85 16.12
N ASP A 45 -0.08 0.08 15.05
CA ASP A 45 0.69 -1.13 14.79
C ASP A 45 1.28 -1.05 13.37
N VAL A 46 2.61 -1.21 13.29
CA VAL A 46 3.35 -1.01 12.04
C VAL A 46 2.98 -2.06 10.99
N ALA A 47 2.78 -3.31 11.40
CA ALA A 47 2.47 -4.40 10.48
C ALA A 47 1.05 -4.26 9.92
N GLN A 48 0.08 -3.90 10.77
CA GLN A 48 -1.29 -3.61 10.35
C GLN A 48 -1.35 -2.39 9.43
N PHE A 49 -0.61 -1.32 9.77
CA PHE A 49 -0.51 -0.14 8.91
C PHE A 49 0.02 -0.49 7.53
N LEU A 50 1.13 -1.24 7.42
CA LEU A 50 1.69 -1.66 6.14
C LEU A 50 0.76 -2.60 5.35
N ALA A 51 -0.01 -3.45 6.03
CA ALA A 51 -1.02 -4.27 5.37
C ALA A 51 -2.15 -3.40 4.80
N GLY A 52 -2.64 -2.44 5.60
CA GLY A 52 -3.67 -1.48 5.18
C GLY A 52 -3.19 -0.57 4.04
N SER A 53 -1.94 -0.09 4.10
CA SER A 53 -1.39 0.78 3.07
C SER A 53 -1.24 0.07 1.72
N LYS A 54 -0.87 -1.22 1.72
CA LYS A 54 -0.87 -2.05 0.51
C LYS A 54 -2.27 -2.23 -0.08
N ALA A 55 -3.28 -2.46 0.77
CA ALA A 55 -4.65 -2.57 0.31
C ALA A 55 -5.16 -1.24 -0.27
N ALA A 56 -4.91 -0.13 0.42
CA ALA A 56 -5.25 1.20 -0.04
C ALA A 56 -4.57 1.54 -1.37
N TYR A 57 -3.28 1.18 -1.54
CA TYR A 57 -2.55 1.35 -2.79
C TYR A 57 -3.24 0.69 -3.98
N THR A 58 -3.64 -0.58 -3.84
CA THR A 58 -4.40 -1.27 -4.88
C THR A 58 -5.77 -0.63 -5.11
N MET A 59 -6.54 -0.34 -4.05
CA MET A 59 -7.88 0.25 -4.17
C MET A 59 -7.87 1.60 -4.88
N ILE A 60 -6.94 2.49 -4.51
CA ILE A 60 -6.82 3.83 -5.08
C ILE A 60 -6.44 3.76 -6.56
N LEU A 61 -5.43 2.95 -6.94
CA LEU A 61 -5.05 2.79 -8.34
C LEU A 61 -6.19 2.22 -9.19
N GLU A 62 -6.88 1.20 -8.68
CA GLU A 62 -8.00 0.61 -9.39
C GLU A 62 -9.18 1.59 -9.54
N ALA A 63 -9.52 2.33 -8.48
CA ALA A 63 -10.54 3.37 -8.51
C ALA A 63 -10.17 4.45 -9.54
N PHE A 64 -8.91 4.88 -9.58
CA PHE A 64 -8.41 5.82 -10.57
C PHE A 64 -8.56 5.31 -12.01
N TRP A 65 -8.15 4.06 -12.29
CA TRP A 65 -8.29 3.48 -13.63
C TRP A 65 -9.75 3.33 -14.06
N ARG A 66 -10.64 2.92 -13.13
CA ARG A 66 -12.10 2.87 -13.36
C ARG A 66 -12.75 4.25 -13.49
N GLY A 67 -12.10 5.30 -12.97
CA GLY A 67 -12.69 6.64 -12.87
C GLY A 67 -13.69 6.78 -11.73
N ASP A 68 -13.58 5.97 -10.68
CA ASP A 68 -14.46 5.99 -9.51
C ASP A 68 -14.06 7.11 -8.54
N LYS A 69 -14.59 8.30 -8.78
CA LYS A 69 -14.33 9.51 -7.98
C LYS A 69 -14.89 9.41 -6.56
N ASP A 70 -15.95 8.63 -6.35
CA ASP A 70 -16.57 8.51 -5.03
C ASP A 70 -15.70 7.66 -4.10
N GLU A 71 -15.15 6.55 -4.60
CA GLU A 71 -14.20 5.71 -3.86
C GLU A 71 -12.91 6.49 -3.55
N LEU A 72 -12.37 7.24 -4.52
CA LEU A 72 -11.17 8.07 -4.30
C LEU A 72 -11.37 9.13 -3.22
N ARG A 73 -12.55 9.77 -3.16
CA ARG A 73 -12.87 10.78 -2.15
C ARG A 73 -12.88 10.22 -0.72
N GLN A 74 -13.13 8.92 -0.56
CA GLN A 74 -13.11 8.28 0.75
C GLN A 74 -11.69 7.91 1.21
N LEU A 75 -10.77 7.72 0.27
CA LEU A 75 -9.43 7.19 0.53
C LEU A 75 -8.33 8.26 0.51
N CYS A 76 -8.60 9.42 -0.09
CA CYS A 76 -7.65 10.52 -0.25
C CYS A 76 -8.07 11.74 0.58
N ASP A 77 -7.11 12.57 0.94
CA ASP A 77 -7.40 13.92 1.39
C ASP A 77 -7.93 14.78 0.22
N GLU A 78 -8.39 15.99 0.52
CA GLU A 78 -9.02 16.89 -0.44
C GLU A 78 -8.07 17.29 -1.59
N ASP A 79 -6.81 17.57 -1.29
CA ASP A 79 -5.84 18.05 -2.27
C ASP A 79 -5.43 16.92 -3.23
N VAL A 80 -5.11 15.72 -2.71
CA VAL A 80 -4.81 14.55 -3.53
C VAL A 80 -6.03 14.11 -4.34
N PHE A 81 -7.23 14.13 -3.74
CA PHE A 81 -8.47 13.83 -4.46
C PHE A 81 -8.67 14.75 -5.66
N ALA A 82 -8.48 16.06 -5.49
CA ALA A 82 -8.63 17.03 -6.57
C ALA A 82 -7.65 16.76 -7.74
N GLY A 83 -6.44 16.29 -7.44
CA GLY A 83 -5.48 15.84 -8.45
C GLY A 83 -5.99 14.66 -9.28
N PHE A 84 -6.48 13.61 -8.62
CA PHE A 84 -7.05 12.45 -9.31
C PHE A 84 -8.32 12.81 -10.09
N ASP A 85 -9.20 13.62 -9.53
CA ASP A 85 -10.45 14.07 -10.14
C ASP A 85 -10.19 14.78 -11.48
N SER A 86 -9.24 15.73 -11.48
CA SER A 86 -8.81 16.47 -12.66
C SER A 86 -8.18 15.57 -13.72
N ALA A 87 -7.31 14.64 -13.32
CA ALA A 87 -6.70 13.67 -14.24
C ALA A 87 -7.73 12.72 -14.86
N ILE A 88 -8.73 12.29 -14.10
CA ILE A 88 -9.86 11.50 -14.61
C ILE A 88 -10.64 12.31 -15.64
N ASP A 89 -11.00 13.56 -15.34
CA ASP A 89 -11.76 14.42 -16.26
C ASP A 89 -11.01 14.69 -17.56
N ALA A 90 -9.70 14.94 -17.49
CA ALA A 90 -8.87 15.12 -18.66
C ALA A 90 -8.87 13.87 -19.56
N ARG A 91 -8.72 12.68 -18.97
CA ARG A 91 -8.76 11.40 -19.68
C ARG A 91 -10.11 11.14 -20.34
N VAL A 92 -11.20 11.38 -19.60
CA VAL A 92 -12.57 11.22 -20.12
C VAL A 92 -12.83 12.20 -21.26
N ALA A 93 -12.38 13.45 -21.15
CA ALA A 93 -12.51 14.44 -22.21
C ALA A 93 -11.70 14.07 -23.47
N ALA A 94 -10.57 13.38 -23.32
CA ALA A 94 -9.80 12.82 -24.43
C ALA A 94 -10.44 11.56 -25.06
N GLY A 95 -11.50 11.01 -24.46
CA GLY A 95 -12.13 9.76 -24.90
C GLY A 95 -11.27 8.52 -24.65
N GLU A 96 -10.29 8.64 -23.74
CA GLU A 96 -9.34 7.58 -23.45
C GLU A 96 -9.89 6.60 -22.41
N THR A 97 -9.57 5.33 -22.57
CA THR A 97 -9.93 4.27 -21.61
C THR A 97 -8.66 3.56 -21.12
N ILE A 98 -8.58 3.29 -19.82
CA ILE A 98 -7.48 2.54 -19.21
C ILE A 98 -8.03 1.24 -18.69
N THR A 99 -7.38 0.13 -19.07
CA THR A 99 -7.54 -1.17 -18.41
C THR A 99 -6.21 -1.50 -17.76
N ALA A 100 -6.20 -1.65 -16.44
CA ALA A 100 -4.98 -1.90 -15.70
C ALA A 100 -5.25 -2.72 -14.44
N ARG A 101 -4.20 -3.33 -13.91
CA ARG A 101 -4.23 -4.12 -12.67
C ARG A 101 -2.86 -4.11 -12.00
N VAL A 102 -2.87 -4.11 -10.67
CA VAL A 102 -1.68 -4.42 -9.88
C VAL A 102 -1.47 -5.93 -9.92
N ILE A 103 -0.35 -6.38 -10.48
CA ILE A 103 -0.02 -7.81 -10.58
C ILE A 103 0.49 -8.33 -9.24
N ARG A 104 1.43 -7.60 -8.64
CA ARG A 104 1.98 -7.87 -7.32
C ARG A 104 2.61 -6.62 -6.73
N ILE A 105 2.63 -6.54 -5.40
CA ILE A 105 3.41 -5.56 -4.65
C ILE A 105 4.62 -6.31 -4.10
N GLU A 106 5.81 -6.00 -4.62
CA GLU A 106 7.08 -6.60 -4.25
C GLU A 106 7.57 -6.13 -2.89
N GLU A 107 7.45 -4.83 -2.63
CA GLU A 107 7.88 -4.20 -1.38
C GLU A 107 6.89 -3.11 -0.96
N ALA A 108 6.63 -3.02 0.33
CA ALA A 108 6.07 -1.85 0.98
C ALA A 108 6.91 -1.54 2.20
N ARG A 109 7.57 -0.39 2.21
CA ARG A 109 8.59 -0.02 3.21
C ARG A 109 8.36 1.41 3.67
N ILE A 110 8.30 1.63 4.98
CA ILE A 110 8.19 3.00 5.51
C ILE A 110 9.56 3.68 5.40
N VAL A 111 9.63 4.78 4.66
CA VAL A 111 10.87 5.54 4.43
C VAL A 111 10.96 6.81 5.27
N ALA A 112 9.80 7.34 5.68
CA ALA A 112 9.70 8.48 6.59
C ALA A 112 8.44 8.35 7.47
N ALA A 113 8.52 8.91 8.67
CA ALA A 113 7.38 9.03 9.56
C ALA A 113 7.55 10.29 10.40
N SER A 114 6.44 10.98 10.69
CA SER A 114 6.43 12.17 11.53
C SER A 114 5.10 12.29 12.27
N ILE A 115 5.12 13.05 13.37
CA ILE A 115 3.93 13.46 14.07
C ILE A 115 4.04 14.93 14.43
N GLU A 116 3.03 15.70 14.04
CA GLU A 116 2.94 17.14 14.28
C GLU A 116 1.61 17.46 14.96
N GLY A 117 1.69 17.80 16.26
CA GLY A 117 0.51 17.97 17.10
C GLY A 117 -0.29 16.67 17.24
N LYS A 118 -1.39 16.56 16.51
CA LYS A 118 -2.26 15.36 16.48
C LYS A 118 -2.23 14.63 15.14
N THR A 119 -1.52 15.16 14.15
CA THR A 119 -1.46 14.59 12.82
C THR A 119 -0.22 13.72 12.72
N SER A 120 -0.41 12.43 12.48
CA SER A 120 0.66 11.53 12.07
C SER A 120 0.73 11.44 10.56
N ARG A 121 1.94 11.46 10.00
CA ARG A 121 2.21 11.17 8.59
C ARG A 121 3.22 10.05 8.46
N ILE A 122 2.98 9.14 7.53
CA ILE A 122 3.86 8.03 7.24
C ILE A 122 4.02 7.88 5.73
N THR A 123 5.25 8.02 5.25
CA THR A 123 5.60 7.82 3.84
C THR A 123 6.04 6.38 3.62
N VAL A 124 5.37 5.70 2.69
CA VAL A 124 5.65 4.34 2.29
C VAL A 124 6.16 4.35 0.86
N ARG A 125 7.29 3.69 0.63
CA ARG A 125 7.74 3.33 -0.71
C ARG A 125 7.12 2.01 -1.12
N PHE A 126 6.42 2.01 -2.25
CA PHE A 126 5.90 0.83 -2.90
C PHE A 126 6.77 0.46 -4.09
N LEU A 127 7.09 -0.83 -4.20
CA LEU A 127 7.63 -1.43 -5.42
C LEU A 127 6.56 -2.40 -5.91
N ALA A 128 6.00 -2.16 -7.09
CA ALA A 128 4.89 -2.96 -7.60
C ALA A 128 5.05 -3.25 -9.09
N ASP A 129 4.54 -4.39 -9.53
CA ASP A 129 4.42 -4.70 -10.95
C ASP A 129 3.00 -4.40 -11.41
N ILE A 130 2.86 -3.51 -12.40
CA ILE A 130 1.58 -3.04 -12.93
C ILE A 130 1.50 -3.35 -14.41
N ALA A 131 0.41 -3.98 -14.83
CA ALA A 131 0.09 -4.16 -16.24
C ALA A 131 -1.03 -3.17 -16.61
N SER A 132 -0.83 -2.38 -17.66
CA SER A 132 -1.79 -1.37 -18.08
C SER A 132 -1.83 -1.22 -19.59
N VAL A 133 -3.01 -0.97 -20.13
CA VAL A 133 -3.23 -0.61 -21.53
C VAL A 133 -4.17 0.58 -21.61
N THR A 134 -3.78 1.58 -22.36
CA THR A 134 -4.60 2.76 -22.66
C THR A 134 -5.05 2.70 -24.10
N ARG A 135 -6.34 2.95 -24.34
CA ARG A 135 -6.93 3.01 -25.67
C ARG A 135 -7.55 4.38 -25.93
N ASP A 136 -7.49 4.83 -27.17
CA ASP A 136 -8.21 6.02 -27.63
C ASP A 136 -9.71 5.75 -27.80
N ALA A 137 -10.45 6.78 -28.23
CA ALA A 137 -11.89 6.72 -28.46
C ALA A 137 -12.30 5.72 -29.57
N ASP A 138 -11.41 5.43 -30.51
CA ASP A 138 -11.62 4.45 -31.58
C ASP A 138 -11.25 3.02 -31.13
N GLY A 139 -10.77 2.87 -29.89
CA GLY A 139 -10.37 1.60 -29.30
C GLY A 139 -8.97 1.16 -29.68
N ASN A 140 -8.18 2.00 -30.36
CA ASN A 140 -6.79 1.70 -30.69
C ASN A 140 -5.92 1.79 -29.43
N VAL A 141 -4.99 0.86 -29.26
CA VAL A 141 -4.02 0.93 -28.18
C VAL A 141 -3.04 2.08 -28.46
N ILE A 142 -2.98 3.05 -27.55
CA ILE A 142 -2.09 4.21 -27.63
C ILE A 142 -0.94 4.13 -26.63
N ALA A 143 -1.06 3.32 -25.57
CA ALA A 143 0.02 3.09 -24.61
C ALA A 143 -0.13 1.73 -23.89
N GLY A 144 1.00 1.18 -23.48
CA GLY A 144 1.08 0.01 -22.59
C GLY A 144 0.72 -1.34 -23.23
N THR A 145 0.71 -2.37 -22.39
CA THR A 145 0.30 -3.74 -22.71
C THR A 145 -0.18 -4.45 -21.44
N LEU A 146 -1.03 -5.47 -21.59
CA LEU A 146 -1.46 -6.34 -20.47
C LEU A 146 -0.61 -7.61 -20.34
N ASP A 147 0.27 -7.88 -21.30
CA ASP A 147 1.11 -9.08 -21.35
C ASP A 147 2.39 -8.94 -20.50
N ASP A 148 2.95 -7.74 -20.44
CA ASP A 148 4.15 -7.43 -19.67
C ASP A 148 3.83 -6.43 -18.56
N ALA A 149 4.12 -6.80 -17.32
CA ALA A 149 4.00 -5.91 -16.18
C ALA A 149 5.24 -5.02 -16.09
N VAL A 150 5.03 -3.75 -15.76
CA VAL A 150 6.08 -2.75 -15.55
C VAL A 150 6.29 -2.57 -14.06
N GLU A 151 7.54 -2.63 -13.61
CA GLU A 151 7.92 -2.29 -12.24
C GLU A 151 7.74 -0.77 -12.04
N THR A 152 6.95 -0.38 -11.05
CA THR A 152 6.75 1.01 -10.62
C THR A 152 7.31 1.21 -9.21
N ARG A 153 7.75 2.44 -8.94
CA ARG A 153 8.28 2.87 -7.65
C ARG A 153 7.58 4.13 -7.20
N ASP A 154 6.71 3.97 -6.22
CA ASP A 154 5.85 5.05 -5.77
C ASP A 154 6.16 5.42 -4.32
N LEU A 155 6.11 6.72 -4.00
CA LEU A 155 6.21 7.25 -2.65
C LEU A 155 4.86 7.83 -2.25
N TRP A 156 4.18 7.18 -1.31
CA TRP A 156 2.85 7.59 -0.87
C TRP A 156 2.89 7.95 0.61
N THR A 157 2.41 9.15 0.94
CA THR A 157 2.29 9.60 2.32
C THR A 157 0.86 9.44 2.78
N PHE A 158 0.68 8.74 3.89
CA PHE A 158 -0.61 8.58 4.55
C PHE A 158 -0.68 9.46 5.78
N ARG A 159 -1.80 10.14 5.98
CA ARG A 159 -2.10 10.95 7.16
C ARG A 159 -3.16 10.31 8.03
N ARG A 160 -3.09 10.58 9.34
CA ARG A 160 -4.19 10.32 10.28
C ARG A 160 -4.16 11.30 11.44
N ASP A 161 -5.33 11.77 11.87
CA ASP A 161 -5.47 12.42 13.17
C ASP A 161 -5.60 11.33 14.25
N ILE A 162 -4.63 11.25 15.16
CA ILE A 162 -4.59 10.18 16.18
C ILE A 162 -5.72 10.27 17.21
N THR A 163 -6.42 11.41 17.26
CA THR A 163 -7.58 11.62 18.13
C THR A 163 -8.91 11.28 17.44
N ALA A 164 -8.88 11.03 16.12
CA ALA A 164 -10.06 10.62 15.39
C ALA A 164 -10.56 9.26 15.91
N PRO A 165 -11.89 9.08 16.04
CA PRO A 165 -12.47 7.79 16.37
C PRO A 165 -12.27 6.77 15.26
N ASP A 166 -12.14 7.26 14.03
CA ASP A 166 -11.96 6.46 12.84
C ASP A 166 -10.48 5.97 12.72
N PRO A 167 -10.27 4.67 12.48
CA PRO A 167 -8.92 4.12 12.34
C PRO A 167 -8.28 4.41 10.98
N ASP A 168 -9.03 4.96 10.01
CA ASP A 168 -8.60 5.04 8.62
C ASP A 168 -7.51 6.10 8.42
N TRP A 169 -6.61 5.76 7.50
CA TRP A 169 -5.55 6.64 7.03
C TRP A 169 -5.93 7.13 5.64
N LEU A 170 -5.80 8.43 5.41
CA LEU A 170 -6.03 9.03 4.10
C LEU A 170 -4.70 9.19 3.38
N LEU A 171 -4.71 9.02 2.07
CA LEU A 171 -3.60 9.40 1.20
C LEU A 171 -3.49 10.93 1.16
N ASP A 172 -2.34 11.46 1.58
CA ASP A 172 -2.02 12.91 1.75
C ASP A 172 -1.01 13.39 0.70
N GLU A 173 -0.20 12.50 0.13
CA GLU A 173 0.77 12.83 -0.92
C GLU A 173 1.07 11.62 -1.79
N THR A 174 1.31 11.85 -3.08
CA THR A 174 1.80 10.84 -4.04
C THR A 174 2.95 11.42 -4.85
N ASP A 175 4.05 10.67 -4.94
CA ASP A 175 5.23 11.02 -5.74
C ASP A 175 5.85 9.75 -6.38
N GLU A 176 6.80 9.92 -7.30
CA GLU A 176 7.53 8.83 -7.98
C GLU A 176 8.97 8.78 -7.46
N ALA A 177 9.46 7.59 -7.09
CA ALA A 177 10.71 7.41 -6.34
C ALA A 177 11.99 7.27 -7.20
#